data_AF-A0A7S4CMS2-F1
#
_entry.id   AF-A0A7S4CMS2-F1
#
_cell.length_a   1.000
_cell.length_b   1.000
_cell.length_c   1.000
_cell.angle_alpha   90.00
_cell.angle_beta   90.00
_cell.angle_gamma   90.00
#
_symmetry.space_group_name_H-M   'P 1'
#
loop_
_entity.id
_entity.type
_entity.pdbx_description
1 polymer ?
#
loop_
_entity_poly.entity_id
_entity_poly.type
_entity_poly.pdbx_seq_one_letter_code
_entity_poly.pdbx_strand_id
1 'polypeptide(L)'
;EVLMVLGLTYVYYWDFSVILKDGFQEMAIFRPERFDVGLGLMVFAFDGIALALPLEESMQHRQHYPMVLIAAMTICVLLYASFGTLNYAVLGDDVNDVIFFNLPQNRIIASVECFY
;
A
#
# COMPACT_ATOMS: atom_id res chain seq x y z
N GLU A 1 -0.98 -3.82 13.21
CA GLU A 1 0.22 -2.94 13.21
C GLU A 1 1.55 -3.65 12.96
N VAL A 2 2.20 -4.29 13.95
CA VAL A 2 3.60 -4.79 13.80
C VAL A 2 3.77 -5.78 12.64
N LEU A 3 2.86 -6.73 12.46
CA LEU A 3 2.90 -7.69 11.36
C LEU A 3 2.71 -7.05 9.99
N MET A 4 1.87 -6.00 9.87
CA MET A 4 1.68 -5.27 8.62
C MET A 4 2.94 -4.50 8.24
N VAL A 5 3.56 -3.83 9.21
CA VAL A 5 4.83 -3.10 8.97
C VAL A 5 5.93 -4.07 8.55
N LEU A 6 6.03 -5.23 9.19
CA LEU A 6 6.99 -6.28 8.81
C LEU A 6 6.72 -6.81 7.40
N GLY A 7 5.46 -7.10 7.07
CA GLY A 7 5.06 -7.53 5.73
C GLY A 7 5.41 -6.50 4.67
N LEU A 8 5.03 -5.25 4.87
CA LEU A 8 5.32 -4.14 3.96
C LEU A 8 6.84 -3.94 3.76
N THR A 9 7.62 -3.99 4.85
CA THR A 9 9.08 -3.86 4.78
C THR A 9 9.71 -5.02 4.00
N TYR A 10 9.18 -6.24 4.16
CA TYR A 10 9.65 -7.40 3.41
C TYR A 10 9.36 -7.26 1.91
N VAL A 11 8.17 -6.78 1.52
CA VAL A 11 7.84 -6.53 0.11
C VAL A 11 8.77 -5.48 -0.48
N TYR A 12 8.96 -4.33 0.19
CA TYR A 12 9.91 -3.31 -0.28
C TYR A 12 11.34 -3.85 -0.44
N TYR A 13 11.80 -4.69 0.49
CA TYR A 13 13.11 -5.32 0.38
C TYR A 13 13.21 -6.27 -0.83
N TRP A 14 12.14 -7.04 -1.09
CA TRP A 14 12.08 -7.94 -2.23
C TRP A 14 12.04 -7.16 -3.55
N ASP A 15 11.17 -6.16 -3.67
CA ASP A 15 11.06 -5.27 -4.84
C ASP A 15 12.41 -4.64 -5.19
N PHE A 16 13.10 -4.07 -4.20
CA PHE A 16 14.42 -3.47 -4.38
C PHE A 16 15.46 -4.50 -4.84
N SER A 17 15.39 -5.72 -4.30
CA SER A 17 16.29 -6.81 -4.70
C SER A 17 16.06 -7.27 -6.14
N VAL A 18 14.81 -7.23 -6.63
CA VAL A 18 14.48 -7.58 -8.02
C VAL A 18 14.90 -6.46 -8.97
N ILE A 19 14.64 -5.19 -8.64
CA ILE A 19 15.07 -4.03 -9.46
C ILE A 19 16.58 -4.04 -9.66
N LEU A 20 17.36 -4.36 -8.63
CA LEU A 20 18.82 -4.41 -8.73
C LEU A 20 19.34 -5.56 -9.62
N LYS A 21 18.58 -6.65 -9.76
CA LYS A 21 19.00 -7.83 -10.53
C LYS A 21 18.48 -7.83 -11.96
N ASP A 22 17.19 -7.54 -12.10
CA ASP A 22 16.43 -7.74 -13.33
C ASP A 22 15.99 -6.41 -13.97
N GLY A 23 16.19 -5.29 -13.28
CA GLY A 23 15.81 -3.96 -13.76
C GLY A 23 14.31 -3.70 -13.67
N PHE A 24 13.85 -2.63 -14.33
CA PHE A 24 12.44 -2.29 -14.42
C PHE A 24 11.78 -3.08 -15.56
N GLN A 25 10.61 -3.66 -15.31
CA GLN A 25 9.82 -4.34 -16.34
C GLN A 25 9.06 -3.34 -17.21
N GLU A 26 8.67 -3.73 -18.43
CA GLU A 26 7.76 -2.92 -19.25
C GLU A 26 6.38 -2.83 -18.58
N MET A 27 5.86 -1.61 -18.48
CA MET A 27 4.63 -1.29 -17.74
C MET A 27 3.64 -0.58 -18.66
N ALA A 28 2.39 -1.07 -18.70
CA ALA A 28 1.29 -0.33 -19.29
C ALA A 28 0.85 0.78 -18.33
N ILE A 29 1.03 2.05 -18.71
CA ILE A 29 0.71 3.21 -17.85
C ILE A 29 -0.78 3.27 -17.48
N PHE A 30 -1.65 2.73 -18.34
CA PHE A 30 -3.09 2.77 -18.12
C PHE A 30 -3.79 1.52 -18.65
N ARG A 31 -4.58 0.88 -17.79
CA ARG A 31 -5.37 -0.31 -18.12
C ARG A 31 -6.85 -0.06 -17.75
N PRO A 32 -7.71 0.30 -18.72
CA PRO A 32 -9.09 0.68 -18.44
C PRO A 32 -9.91 -0.47 -17.83
N GLU A 33 -9.55 -1.72 -18.09
CA GLU A 33 -10.27 -2.89 -17.59
C GLU A 33 -10.15 -3.11 -16.08
N ARG A 34 -9.13 -2.51 -15.43
CA ARG A 34 -8.91 -2.60 -13.97
C ARG A 34 -9.17 -1.27 -13.25
N PHE A 35 -9.62 -0.26 -13.99
CA PHE A 35 -9.77 1.10 -13.46
C PHE A 35 -10.86 1.18 -12.36
N ASP A 36 -11.96 0.46 -12.55
CA ASP A 36 -13.07 0.36 -11.61
C ASP A 36 -12.65 -0.30 -10.29
N VAL A 37 -11.94 -1.42 -10.36
CA VAL A 37 -11.39 -2.11 -9.18
C VAL A 37 -10.37 -1.23 -8.46
N GLY A 38 -9.47 -0.57 -9.20
CA GLY A 38 -8.50 0.36 -8.64
C GLY A 38 -9.15 1.55 -7.93
N LEU A 39 -10.21 2.11 -8.52
CA LEU A 39 -10.99 3.19 -7.90
C LEU A 39 -11.66 2.72 -6.59
N GLY A 40 -12.25 1.52 -6.60
CA GLY A 40 -12.86 0.93 -5.40
C GLY A 40 -11.85 0.74 -4.27
N LEU A 41 -10.64 0.25 -4.58
CA LEU A 41 -9.57 0.07 -3.60
C LEU A 41 -9.06 1.41 -3.05
N MET A 42 -8.93 2.43 -3.90
CA MET A 42 -8.57 3.78 -3.46
C MET A 42 -9.60 4.36 -2.50
N VAL A 43 -10.89 4.27 -2.82
CA VAL A 43 -11.97 4.78 -1.94
C VAL A 43 -11.96 4.03 -0.60
N PHE A 44 -11.82 2.69 -0.63
CA PHE A 44 -11.74 1.87 0.56
C PHE A 44 -10.54 2.25 1.45
N ALA A 45 -9.37 2.54 0.86
CA ALA A 45 -8.18 2.96 1.60
C ALA A 45 -8.37 4.29 2.35
N PHE A 46 -9.31 5.14 1.93
CA PHE A 46 -9.62 6.43 2.58
C PHE A 46 -10.88 6.39 3.46
N ASP A 47 -11.45 5.23 3.75
CA ASP A 47 -12.64 5.07 4.60
C ASP A 47 -12.41 5.42 6.10
N GLY A 48 -11.25 5.98 6.44
CA GLY A 48 -10.89 6.44 7.79
C GLY A 48 -11.74 7.59 8.33
N ILE A 49 -12.73 8.10 7.59
CA ILE A 49 -13.60 9.20 8.02
C ILE A 49 -14.40 8.86 9.29
N ALA A 50 -14.73 7.58 9.51
CA ALA A 50 -15.41 7.14 10.74
C ALA A 50 -14.55 7.37 12.00
N LEU A 51 -13.23 7.47 11.84
CA LEU A 51 -12.28 7.74 12.92
C LEU A 51 -12.03 9.23 13.13
N ALA A 52 -12.59 10.10 12.28
CA ALA A 52 -12.35 11.54 12.31
C ALA A 52 -12.75 12.18 13.66
N LEU A 53 -13.94 11.86 14.16
CA LEU A 53 -14.50 12.40 15.40
C LEU A 53 -13.73 11.95 16.66
N PRO A 54 -13.49 10.65 16.91
CA PRO A 54 -12.70 10.23 18.07
C PRO A 54 -11.25 10.72 17.99
N LEU A 55 -10.68 10.86 16.78
CA LEU A 55 -9.36 11.45 16.59
C LEU A 55 -9.35 12.92 17.04
N GLU A 56 -10.32 13.72 16.62
CA GLU A 56 -10.45 15.12 17.04
C GLU A 56 -10.61 15.24 18.56
N GLU A 57 -11.45 14.39 19.17
CA GLU A 57 -11.64 14.39 20.63
C GLU A 57 -10.36 14.05 21.41
N SER A 58 -9.50 13.20 20.84
CA SER A 58 -8.22 12.77 21.45
C SER A 58 -7.09 13.80 21.31
N MET A 59 -7.24 14.83 20.47
CA MET A 59 -6.20 15.85 20.26
C MET A 59 -6.14 16.87 21.40
N GLN A 60 -4.95 17.05 21.97
CA GLN A 60 -4.68 18.10 22.97
C GLN A 60 -5.02 19.51 22.45
N HIS A 61 -4.85 19.74 21.15
CA HIS A 61 -5.16 21.01 20.48
C HIS A 61 -6.01 20.79 19.23
N ARG A 62 -7.34 20.75 19.39
CA ARG A 62 -8.32 20.54 18.32
C ARG A 62 -8.20 21.53 17.14
N GLN A 63 -7.71 22.74 17.39
CA GLN A 63 -7.48 23.77 16.37
C GLN A 63 -6.49 23.34 15.27
N HIS A 64 -5.58 22.39 15.57
CA HIS A 64 -4.58 21.88 14.63
C HIS A 64 -5.06 20.64 13.87
N TYR A 65 -6.24 20.11 14.19
CA TYR A 65 -6.83 18.93 13.57
C TYR A 65 -6.78 18.95 12.03
N PRO A 66 -7.23 20.01 11.32
CA PRO A 66 -7.20 20.00 9.86
C PRO A 66 -5.78 19.93 9.29
N MET A 67 -4.79 20.55 9.95
CA MET A 67 -3.40 20.52 9.50
C MET A 67 -2.79 19.12 9.66
N VAL A 68 -3.05 18.47 10.80
CA VAL A 68 -2.59 17.09 11.05
C VAL A 68 -3.25 16.11 10.08
N LEU A 69 -4.55 16.28 9.83
CA LEU A 69 -5.29 15.45 8.90
C LEU A 69 -4.75 15.56 7.46
N ILE A 70 -4.51 16.78 6.97
CA ILE A 70 -3.91 16.99 5.63
C ILE A 70 -2.51 16.37 5.56
N ALA A 71 -1.68 16.56 6.58
CA ALA A 71 -0.34 15.98 6.62
C ALA A 71 -0.39 14.44 6.58
N ALA A 72 -1.23 13.82 7.41
CA ALA A 72 -1.41 12.37 7.45
C ALA A 72 -1.93 11.83 6.12
N MET A 73 -2.96 12.45 5.53
CA MET A 73 -3.51 12.05 4.24
C MET A 73 -2.45 12.14 3.13
N THR A 74 -1.65 13.22 3.12
CA THR A 74 -0.56 13.39 2.16
C THR A 74 0.48 12.27 2.28
N ILE A 75 0.86 11.91 3.52
CA ILE A 75 1.81 10.82 3.76
C ILE A 75 1.23 9.48 3.28
N CYS A 76 -0.04 9.18 3.59
CA CYS A 76 -0.69 7.95 3.14
C CYS A 76 -0.77 7.86 1.61
N VAL A 77 -1.15 8.94 0.93
CA VAL A 77 -1.19 9.01 -0.54
C VAL A 77 0.19 8.71 -1.13
N LEU A 78 1.24 9.34 -0.59
CA LEU A 78 2.62 9.12 -1.06
C LEU A 78 3.07 7.67 -0.83
N LEU A 79 2.76 7.09 0.33
CA LEU A 79 3.10 5.71 0.65
C LEU A 79 2.38 4.70 -0.26
N TYR A 80 1.08 4.89 -0.51
CA TYR A 80 0.32 4.01 -1.39
C TYR A 80 0.74 4.17 -2.86
N ALA A 81 1.00 5.41 -3.31
CA ALA A 81 1.50 5.67 -4.65
C ALA A 81 2.89 5.06 -4.86
N SER A 82 3.80 5.21 -3.90
CA SER A 82 5.15 4.63 -4.00
C SER A 82 5.10 3.11 -3.99
N PHE A 83 4.29 2.52 -3.12
CA PHE A 83 4.13 1.08 -3.03
C PHE A 83 3.55 0.49 -4.32
N GLY A 84 2.43 1.05 -4.81
CA GLY A 84 1.78 0.59 -6.03
C GLY A 84 2.67 0.73 -7.27
N THR A 85 3.36 1.86 -7.39
CA THR A 85 4.27 2.11 -8.53
C THR A 85 5.47 1.18 -8.50
N LEU A 86 6.11 1.00 -7.35
CA LEU A 86 7.29 0.13 -7.22
C LEU A 86 6.95 -1.33 -7.51
N ASN A 87 5.82 -1.81 -6.99
CA ASN A 87 5.40 -3.19 -7.21
C ASN A 87 5.06 -3.48 -8.66
N TYR A 88 4.29 -2.58 -9.29
CA TYR A 88 3.98 -2.72 -10.71
C TYR A 88 5.24 -2.66 -11.57
N ALA A 89 6.25 -1.90 -11.13
CA ALA A 89 7.52 -1.79 -11.82
C ALA A 89 8.42 -3.02 -11.76
N VAL A 90 8.24 -3.84 -10.73
CA VAL A 90 8.96 -5.10 -10.52
C VAL A 90 8.28 -6.25 -11.24
N LEU A 91 6.95 -6.33 -11.13
CA LEU A 91 6.15 -7.48 -11.56
C LEU A 91 5.62 -7.35 -13.00
N GLY A 92 5.56 -6.13 -13.53
CA GLY A 92 4.99 -5.86 -14.86
C GLY A 92 3.52 -6.27 -14.95
N ASP A 93 3.12 -6.73 -16.13
CA ASP A 93 1.71 -7.02 -16.45
C ASP A 93 1.14 -8.31 -15.82
N ASP A 94 2.00 -9.20 -15.29
CA ASP A 94 1.59 -10.45 -14.64
C ASP A 94 1.30 -10.29 -13.13
N VAL A 95 1.19 -9.05 -12.64
CA VAL A 95 0.87 -8.79 -11.23
C VAL A 95 -0.52 -9.34 -10.86
N ASN A 96 -0.55 -10.27 -9.90
CA ASN A 96 -1.77 -10.68 -9.22
C ASN A 96 -2.29 -9.57 -8.30
N ASP A 97 -3.62 -9.46 -8.17
CA ASP A 97 -4.27 -8.41 -7.36
C ASP A 97 -3.83 -8.42 -5.88
N VAL A 98 -3.45 -9.60 -5.37
CA VAL A 98 -2.88 -9.75 -4.03
C VAL A 98 -1.39 -10.02 -4.14
N ILE A 99 -0.60 -9.07 -3.63
CA ILE A 99 0.85 -9.09 -3.75
C ILE A 99 1.50 -10.34 -3.12
N PHE A 100 0.90 -10.87 -2.05
CA PHE A 100 1.40 -12.06 -1.35
C PHE A 100 1.51 -13.31 -2.24
N PHE A 101 0.68 -13.41 -3.29
CA PHE A 101 0.76 -14.53 -4.23
C PHE A 101 1.91 -14.40 -5.23
N ASN A 102 2.44 -13.19 -5.43
CA ASN A 102 3.58 -12.97 -6.32
C ASN A 102 4.94 -13.18 -5.60
N LEU A 103 4.96 -13.22 -4.26
CA LEU A 103 6.18 -13.46 -3.49
C LEU A 103 6.49 -14.97 -3.38
N PRO A 104 7.77 -15.36 -3.30
CA PRO A 104 8.15 -16.75 -3.09
C PRO A 104 7.60 -17.24 -1.76
N GLN A 105 6.66 -18.19 -1.80
CA GLN A 105 5.96 -18.74 -0.64
C GLN A 105 6.95 -19.31 0.39
N ASN A 106 7.23 -18.50 1.41
CA ASN A 106 8.07 -18.85 2.56
C ASN A 106 7.21 -18.94 3.82
N ARG A 107 7.67 -19.68 4.84
CA ARG A 107 6.93 -19.88 6.11
C ARG A 107 6.47 -18.58 6.78
N ILE A 108 7.19 -17.47 6.55
CA ILE A 108 6.86 -16.15 7.09
C ILE A 108 5.64 -15.55 6.36
N ILE A 109 5.58 -15.63 5.03
CA ILE A 109 4.48 -15.10 4.22
C ILE A 109 3.21 -15.90 4.49
N ALA A 110 3.30 -17.23 4.54
CA ALA A 110 2.17 -18.09 4.91
C ALA A 110 1.66 -17.81 6.33
N SER A 111 2.53 -17.40 7.26
CA SER A 111 2.11 -16.98 8.60
C SER A 111 1.35 -15.66 8.53
N VAL A 112 1.84 -14.67 7.79
CA VAL A 112 1.18 -13.37 7.62
C VAL A 112 -0.19 -13.53 6.94
N GLU A 113 -0.29 -14.38 5.93
CA GLU A 113 -1.54 -14.68 5.22
C GLU A 113 -2.57 -15.39 6.11
N CYS A 114 -2.14 -16.25 7.04
CA CYS A 114 -3.03 -16.94 7.99
C CYS A 114 -3.60 -16.00 9.08
N PHE A 115 -2.89 -14.89 9.39
CA PHE A 115 -3.30 -13.92 10.41
C PHE A 115 -4.02 -12.69 9.85
N TYR A 116 -4.18 -12.60 8.52
CA TYR A 116 -4.97 -11.58 7.83
C TYR A 116 -6.37 -12.12 7.53
#